data_AF-A0A5E4GFR4-F1
#
_entry.id   AF-A0A5E4GFR4-F1
#
_cell.length_a   1.000
_cell.length_b   1.000
_cell.length_c   1.000
_cell.angle_alpha   90.00
_cell.angle_beta   90.00
_cell.angle_gamma   90.00
#
_symmetry.space_group_name_H-M   'P 1'
#
loop_
_entity.id
_entity.type
_entity.pdbx_description
1 polymer ?
#
loop_
_entity_poly.entity_id
_entity_poly.type
_entity_poly.pdbx_seq_one_letter_code
_entity_poly.pdbx_strand_id
1 'polypeptide(L)'
;MEEHKKRYLQEFLCRTKVSLEDCIKKIRDQEVRLRSCYAETNGFSSDEFVRIILVDAAFIIELLLKHNFRTPRKENDRIFNKPVMFLDLMTDMQLLENQLPFFILEELFYLQEATPSSDYRLSTF
;
A
#
# COMPACT_ATOMS: atom_id res chain seq x y z
N MET A 1 -7.59 -10.00 -9.63
CA MET A 1 -7.11 -9.24 -8.46
C MET A 1 -5.94 -8.34 -8.79
N GLU A 2 -4.92 -8.78 -9.52
CA GLU A 2 -3.74 -7.97 -9.87
C GLU A 2 -4.03 -6.59 -10.50
N GLU A 3 -4.99 -6.49 -11.43
CA GLU A 3 -5.37 -5.19 -12.01
C GLU A 3 -6.02 -4.23 -11.01
N HIS A 4 -6.68 -4.74 -9.97
CA HIS A 4 -7.19 -3.92 -8.86
C HIS A 4 -6.05 -3.41 -7.99
N LYS A 5 -5.07 -4.26 -7.68
CA LYS A 5 -3.89 -3.87 -6.90
C LYS A 5 -3.09 -2.76 -7.60
N LYS A 6 -2.84 -2.90 -8.91
CA LYS A 6 -2.17 -1.84 -9.71
C LYS A 6 -2.94 -0.52 -9.70
N ARG A 7 -4.27 -0.58 -9.84
CA ARG A 7 -5.11 0.63 -9.76
C ARG A 7 -5.02 1.29 -8.39
N TYR A 8 -5.02 0.50 -7.32
CA TYR A 8 -4.90 1.01 -5.96
C TYR A 8 -3.51 1.59 -5.70
N LEU A 9 -2.44 1.00 -6.27
CA LEU A 9 -1.11 1.61 -6.25
C LEU A 9 -1.10 2.98 -6.94
N GLN A 10 -1.75 3.13 -8.10
CA GLN A 10 -1.89 4.43 -8.74
C GLN A 10 -2.67 5.43 -7.87
N GLU A 11 -3.76 4.99 -7.25
CA GLU A 11 -4.55 5.83 -6.34
C GLU A 11 -3.76 6.25 -5.11
N PHE A 12 -2.96 5.32 -4.55
CA PHE A 12 -2.01 5.59 -3.47
C PHE A 12 -1.03 6.68 -3.88
N LEU A 13 -0.29 6.50 -4.98
CA LEU A 13 0.72 7.48 -5.43
C LEU A 13 0.09 8.86 -5.71
N CYS A 14 -1.10 8.90 -6.33
CA CYS A 14 -1.82 10.15 -6.57
C CYS A 14 -2.25 10.85 -5.27
N ARG A 15 -2.67 10.09 -4.25
CA ARG A 15 -3.12 10.64 -2.97
C ARG A 15 -1.94 11.13 -2.12
N THR A 16 -0.86 10.37 -2.08
CA THR A 16 0.32 10.65 -1.25
C THR A 16 1.25 11.68 -1.87
N LYS A 17 1.24 11.82 -3.21
CA LYS A 17 2.22 12.58 -4.00
C LYS A 17 3.67 12.12 -3.79
N VAL A 18 3.86 10.92 -3.23
CA VAL A 18 5.16 10.30 -3.07
C VAL A 18 5.57 9.65 -4.39
N SER A 19 6.86 9.71 -4.74
CA SER A 19 7.35 9.06 -5.95
C SER A 19 7.37 7.54 -5.80
N LEU A 20 7.24 6.83 -6.93
CA LEU A 20 7.34 5.37 -6.92
C LEU A 20 8.74 4.94 -6.43
N GLU A 21 9.76 5.71 -6.80
CA GLU A 21 11.16 5.52 -6.44
C GLU A 21 11.38 5.61 -4.94
N ASP A 22 10.76 6.59 -4.26
CA ASP A 22 10.83 6.74 -2.81
C ASP A 22 10.19 5.55 -2.10
N CYS A 23 9.06 5.05 -2.62
CA CYS A 23 8.39 3.87 -2.06
C CYS A 23 9.26 2.61 -2.22
N ILE A 24 9.84 2.42 -3.41
CA ILE A 24 10.77 1.31 -3.69
C ILE A 24 11.96 1.38 -2.76
N LYS A 25 12.58 2.55 -2.62
CA LYS A 25 13.73 2.76 -1.73
C LYS A 25 13.36 2.44 -0.29
N LYS A 26 12.22 2.94 0.20
CA LYS A 26 11.76 2.71 1.56
C LYS A 26 11.56 1.23 1.89
N ILE A 27 10.99 0.46 0.96
CA ILE A 27 10.80 -0.98 1.13
C ILE A 27 12.13 -1.72 1.04
N ARG A 28 13.00 -1.32 0.10
CA ARG A 28 14.34 -1.90 -0.06
C ARG A 28 15.20 -1.73 1.19
N ASP A 29 15.12 -0.58 1.85
CA ASP A 29 15.80 -0.32 3.13
C ASP A 29 15.31 -1.28 4.25
N GLN A 30 14.10 -1.82 4.12
CA GLN A 30 13.51 -2.79 5.06
C GLN A 30 13.55 -4.24 4.56
N GLU A 31 14.13 -4.53 3.38
CA GLU A 31 14.02 -5.83 2.72
C GLU A 31 14.55 -6.97 3.60
N VAL A 32 15.69 -6.79 4.27
CA VAL A 32 16.27 -7.80 5.16
C VAL A 32 15.30 -8.16 6.29
N ARG A 33 14.69 -7.15 6.92
CA ARG A 33 13.71 -7.34 7.99
C ARG A 33 12.44 -7.99 7.46
N LEU A 34 11.93 -7.55 6.31
CA LEU A 34 10.77 -8.15 5.64
C LEU A 34 11.00 -9.63 5.33
N ARG A 35 12.15 -9.98 4.75
CA ARG A 35 12.49 -11.37 4.42
C ARG A 35 12.59 -12.25 5.67
N SER A 36 13.03 -11.70 6.80
CA SER A 36 13.07 -12.43 8.08
C SER A 36 11.69 -12.77 8.65
N CYS A 37 10.62 -12.12 8.16
CA CYS A 37 9.25 -12.43 8.57
C CYS A 37 8.65 -13.65 7.84
N TYR A 38 9.31 -14.15 6.80
CA TYR A 38 8.83 -15.26 5.98
C TYR A 38 9.81 -16.44 6.01
N ALA A 39 9.29 -17.66 6.07
CA ALA A 39 10.12 -18.87 6.11
C ALA A 39 10.94 -19.07 4.82
N GLU A 40 10.38 -18.70 3.67
CA GLU A 40 11.03 -18.85 2.36
C GLU A 40 10.81 -17.60 1.50
N THR A 41 11.89 -16.90 1.18
CA THR A 41 11.85 -15.77 0.23
C THR A 41 12.91 -15.88 -0.88
N ASN A 42 13.74 -16.91 -0.84
CA ASN A 42 14.91 -17.09 -1.71
C ASN A 42 14.53 -17.33 -3.18
N GLY A 43 13.26 -17.62 -3.48
CA GLY A 43 12.74 -17.75 -4.84
C GLY A 43 12.54 -16.42 -5.57
N PHE A 44 12.54 -15.28 -4.86
CA PHE A 44 12.30 -13.96 -5.43
C PHE A 44 13.58 -13.12 -5.47
N SER A 45 13.86 -12.51 -6.62
CA SER A 45 14.89 -11.46 -6.72
C SER A 45 14.54 -10.28 -5.80
N SER A 46 15.52 -9.43 -5.45
CA SER A 46 15.25 -8.23 -4.63
C SER A 46 14.21 -7.32 -5.29
N ASP A 47 14.34 -7.07 -6.59
CA ASP A 47 13.38 -6.22 -7.31
C ASP A 47 11.97 -6.83 -7.34
N GLU A 48 11.86 -8.15 -7.53
CA GLU A 48 10.57 -8.83 -7.52
C GLU A 48 9.93 -8.80 -6.13
N PHE A 49 10.71 -9.08 -5.09
CA PHE A 49 10.24 -9.04 -3.71
C PHE A 49 9.75 -7.65 -3.33
N VAL A 50 10.56 -6.61 -3.59
CA VAL A 50 10.18 -5.21 -3.32
C VAL A 50 8.91 -4.83 -4.08
N ARG A 51 8.77 -5.25 -5.35
CA ARG A 51 7.57 -4.99 -6.15
C ARG A 51 6.33 -5.66 -5.55
N ILE A 52 6.42 -6.93 -5.14
CA ILE A 52 5.31 -7.66 -4.51
C ILE A 52 4.86 -6.93 -3.25
N ILE A 53 5.79 -6.64 -2.34
CA ILE A 53 5.50 -5.94 -1.09
C ILE A 53 4.86 -4.57 -1.34
N LEU A 54 5.39 -3.79 -2.29
CA LEU A 54 4.87 -2.46 -2.60
C LEU A 54 3.43 -2.50 -3.09
N VAL A 55 3.16 -3.35 -4.07
CA VAL A 55 1.83 -3.47 -4.69
C VAL A 55 0.81 -3.92 -3.66
N ASP A 56 1.16 -4.90 -2.83
CA ASP A 56 0.27 -5.43 -1.80
C ASP A 56 0.07 -4.45 -0.65
N ALA A 57 1.13 -3.79 -0.18
CA ALA A 57 1.02 -2.81 0.89
C ALA A 57 0.19 -1.60 0.48
N ALA A 58 0.41 -1.05 -0.72
CA ALA A 58 -0.38 0.05 -1.26
C ALA A 58 -1.86 -0.35 -1.42
N PHE A 59 -2.11 -1.58 -1.88
CA PHE A 59 -3.46 -2.12 -1.99
C PHE A 59 -4.17 -2.21 -0.62
N ILE A 60 -3.50 -2.76 0.41
CA ILE A 60 -4.08 -2.85 1.77
C ILE A 60 -4.37 -1.46 2.33
N ILE A 61 -3.43 -0.52 2.23
CA ILE A 61 -3.60 0.85 2.75
C ILE A 61 -4.82 1.51 2.11
N GLU A 62 -4.92 1.52 0.77
CA GLU A 62 -6.05 2.15 0.08
C GLU A 62 -7.37 1.43 0.34
N LEU A 63 -7.36 0.10 0.44
CA LEU A 63 -8.55 -0.66 0.78
C LEU A 63 -9.09 -0.29 2.16
N LEU A 64 -8.21 -0.22 3.17
CA LEU A 64 -8.59 0.17 4.53
C LEU A 64 -9.08 1.62 4.59
N LEU A 65 -8.46 2.54 3.84
CA LEU A 65 -8.90 3.94 3.77
C LEU A 65 -10.29 4.08 3.14
N LYS A 66 -10.54 3.37 2.03
CA LYS A 66 -11.86 3.34 1.38
C LYS A 66 -12.91 2.67 2.25
N HIS A 67 -12.56 1.59 2.95
CA HIS A 67 -13.47 0.90 3.85
C HIS A 67 -13.93 1.82 4.99
N ASN A 68 -13.00 2.57 5.58
CA ASN A 68 -13.26 3.53 6.67
C ASN A 68 -13.76 4.90 6.20
N PHE A 69 -14.16 5.04 4.93
CA PHE A 69 -14.65 6.30 4.33
C PHE A 69 -13.69 7.49 4.43
N ARG A 70 -12.38 7.23 4.61
CA ARG A 70 -11.33 8.27 4.65
C ARG A 70 -10.92 8.74 3.25
N THR A 71 -11.21 7.94 2.23
CA THR A 71 -10.99 8.29 0.82
C THR A 71 -12.24 8.02 -0.02
N PRO A 72 -12.50 8.84 -1.05
CA PRO A 72 -13.65 8.63 -1.92
C PRO A 72 -13.58 7.27 -2.63
N ARG A 73 -14.69 6.54 -2.60
CA ARG A 73 -14.89 5.37 -3.47
C ARG A 73 -15.30 5.86 -4.84
N LYS A 74 -14.69 5.34 -5.90
CA LYS A 74 -15.14 5.62 -7.27
C LYS A 74 -16.43 4.86 -7.52
N GLU A 75 -17.35 5.44 -8.29
CA GLU A 75 -18.61 4.77 -8.68
C GLU A 75 -18.40 3.43 -9.38
N ASN A 76 -17.24 3.21 -10.01
CA ASN A 76 -16.87 1.97 -10.68
C ASN A 76 -15.94 1.05 -9.84
N ASP A 77 -15.87 1.27 -8.53
CA ASP A 77 -15.08 0.43 -7.62
C ASP A 77 -15.76 -0.93 -7.38
N ARG A 78 -15.42 -1.91 -8.23
CA ARG A 78 -16.03 -3.25 -8.22
C ARG A 78 -15.85 -3.99 -6.90
N ILE A 79 -14.82 -3.67 -6.11
CA ILE A 79 -14.58 -4.33 -4.82
C ILE A 79 -15.69 -3.94 -3.84
N PHE A 80 -15.99 -2.64 -3.71
CA PHE A 80 -17.02 -2.17 -2.78
C PHE A 80 -18.44 -2.23 -3.34
N ASN A 81 -18.61 -2.24 -4.66
CA ASN A 81 -19.92 -2.33 -5.30
C ASN A 81 -20.48 -3.75 -5.40
N LYS A 82 -19.68 -4.79 -5.08
CA LYS A 82 -20.10 -6.18 -5.07
C LYS A 82 -19.83 -6.79 -3.69
N PRO A 83 -20.86 -6.93 -2.82
CA PRO A 83 -20.67 -7.41 -1.44
C PRO A 83 -19.94 -8.76 -1.36
N VAL A 84 -20.25 -9.70 -2.26
CA VAL A 84 -19.57 -11.00 -2.33
C VAL A 84 -18.08 -10.84 -2.60
N MET A 85 -17.69 -9.99 -3.56
CA MET A 85 -16.29 -9.75 -3.90
C MET A 85 -15.51 -9.14 -2.73
N PHE A 86 -16.15 -8.26 -1.95
CA PHE A 86 -15.55 -7.71 -0.74
C PHE A 86 -15.37 -8.79 0.35
N LEU A 87 -16.37 -9.65 0.55
CA LEU A 87 -16.29 -10.75 1.53
C LEU A 87 -15.21 -11.76 1.17
N ASP A 88 -15.13 -12.16 -0.10
CA ASP A 88 -14.09 -13.05 -0.61
C ASP A 88 -12.70 -12.43 -0.36
N LEU A 89 -12.55 -11.14 -0.67
CA LEU A 89 -11.31 -10.41 -0.43
C LEU A 89 -10.91 -10.35 1.05
N MET A 90 -11.86 -10.11 1.95
CA MET A 90 -11.59 -10.10 3.39
C MET A 90 -11.19 -11.48 3.90
N THR A 91 -11.81 -12.53 3.36
CA THR A 91 -11.45 -13.91 3.67
C THR A 91 -10.04 -14.23 3.19
N ASP A 92 -9.70 -13.84 1.96
CA ASP A 92 -8.36 -14.00 1.39
C ASP A 92 -7.30 -13.26 2.23
N MET A 93 -7.61 -12.07 2.75
CA MET A 93 -6.70 -11.31 3.63
C MET A 93 -6.45 -11.97 4.99
N GLN A 94 -7.35 -12.84 5.45
CA GLN A 94 -7.17 -13.56 6.71
C GLN A 94 -6.24 -14.78 6.57
N LEU A 95 -6.00 -15.25 5.34
CA LEU A 95 -5.05 -16.33 5.09
C LEU A 95 -3.63 -15.89 5.46
N LEU A 96 -2.92 -16.72 6.23
CA LEU A 96 -1.57 -16.43 6.72
C LEU A 96 -0.59 -16.14 5.56
N GLU A 97 -0.76 -16.82 4.43
CA GLU A 97 0.04 -16.67 3.22
C GLU A 97 -0.05 -15.26 2.61
N ASN A 98 -1.15 -14.55 2.84
CA ASN A 98 -1.40 -13.21 2.29
C ASN A 98 -1.06 -12.09 3.28
N GLN A 99 -0.45 -12.41 4.43
CA GLN A 99 -0.15 -11.41 5.45
C GLN A 99 1.11 -10.61 5.12
N LEU A 100 1.01 -9.30 5.31
CA LEU A 100 2.13 -8.37 5.33
C LEU A 100 2.44 -7.98 6.79
N PRO A 101 3.72 -7.94 7.20
CA PRO A 101 4.11 -7.39 8.49
C PRO A 101 3.63 -5.96 8.65
N PHE A 102 2.90 -5.65 9.73
CA PHE A 102 2.25 -4.34 9.90
C PHE A 102 3.22 -3.15 9.76
N PHE A 103 4.47 -3.29 10.21
CA PHE A 103 5.46 -2.22 10.17
C PHE A 103 5.69 -1.65 8.76
N ILE A 104 5.57 -2.45 7.69
CA ILE A 104 5.78 -1.92 6.33
C ILE A 104 4.62 -1.03 5.88
N LEU A 105 3.42 -1.31 6.37
CA LEU A 105 2.26 -0.46 6.14
C LEU A 105 2.45 0.89 6.84
N GLU A 106 2.96 0.88 8.07
CA GLU A 106 3.30 2.11 8.80
C GLU A 106 4.36 2.94 8.07
N GLU A 107 5.46 2.31 7.65
CA GLU A 107 6.55 2.98 6.95
C GLU A 107 6.08 3.68 5.66
N LEU A 108 5.19 3.04 4.88
CA LEU A 108 4.61 3.63 3.67
C LEU A 108 3.52 4.66 3.98
N PHE A 109 2.79 4.50 5.08
CA PHE A 109 1.76 5.44 5.49
C PHE A 109 2.39 6.78 5.92
N TYR A 110 3.43 6.74 6.75
CA TYR A 110 4.12 7.93 7.23
C TYR A 110 5.09 8.55 6.20
N LEU A 111 5.44 7.82 5.14
CA LEU A 111 6.20 8.39 4.01
C LEU A 111 5.52 9.63 3.40
N GLN A 112 4.20 9.73 3.57
CA GLN A 112 3.37 10.87 3.17
C GLN A 112 3.72 12.16 3.92
N GLU A 113 4.04 12.04 5.21
CA GLU A 113 4.26 13.18 6.11
C GLU A 113 5.68 13.75 5.99
N ALA A 114 6.61 12.97 5.43
CA ALA A 114 8.02 13.35 5.27
C ALA A 114 8.29 14.20 4.01
N THR A 115 7.32 14.37 3.12
CA THR A 115 7.46 15.36 2.03
C THR A 115 7.20 16.74 2.62
N PRO A 116 8.22 17.62 2.73
CA PRO A 116 7.96 18.98 3.16
C PRO A 116 7.05 19.60 2.10
N SER A 117 5.84 19.99 2.52
CA SER A 117 5.08 20.99 1.81
C SER A 117 5.94 22.26 1.77
N SER A 118 6.69 22.42 0.68
CA SER A 118 7.14 23.74 0.30
C SER A 118 5.88 24.57 0.08
N ASP A 119 5.77 25.65 0.85
CA ASP A 119 4.67 26.61 0.91
C ASP A 119 3.47 26.26 1.79
N TYR A 120 3.63 26.54 3.08
CA TYR A 120 2.79 27.59 3.68
C TYR A 120 3.70 28.61 4.37
N ARG A 121 4.02 29.69 3.65
CA ARG A 121 4.40 30.95 4.28
C ARG A 121 3.27 31.34 5.23
N LEU A 122 3.59 31.40 6.52
CA LEU A 122 2.78 32.14 7.49
C LEU A 122 2.77 33.62 7.06
N SER A 123 1.77 34.01 6.28
CA SER A 123 1.36 35.40 6.25
C SER A 123 0.54 35.66 7.50
N THR A 124 1.23 36.24 8.49
CA THR A 124 0.65 37.07 9.54
C THR A 124 -0.49 37.92 8.98
N PHE A 125 -1.71 37.73 9.47
CA PHE A 125 -2.70 38.77 9.81
C PHE A 125 -3.74 38.17 10.77
#